data_AF-A0A952RGQ7-F1
#
_entry.id   AF-A0A952RGQ7-F1
#
_cell.length_a   1.000
_cell.length_b   1.000
_cell.length_c   1.000
_cell.angle_alpha   90.00
_cell.angle_beta   90.00
_cell.angle_gamma   90.00
#
_symmetry.space_group_name_H-M   'P 1'
#
loop_
_entity.id
_entity.type
_entity.pdbx_description
1 polymer ?
#
loop_
_entity_poly.entity_id
_entity_poly.type
_entity_poly.pdbx_seq_one_letter_code
_entity_poly.pdbx_strand_id
1 'polypeptide(L)'
;MENVPSILAHGGLWSDSQRIAKNLLTTNIGYSHIKQRRLNRPVTAGSGGRLGDYVPFNFCPRSVMLLVVSRGHQDSPLGGRTRSLEGDVGAAATRASSRSPS
;
A
#
# COMPACT_ATOMS: atom_id res chain seq x y z
N MET A 1 -5.88 7.61 13.72
CA MET A 1 -6.95 6.75 13.13
C MET A 1 -7.56 7.44 11.90
N GLU A 2 -6.77 8.25 11.17
CA GLU A 2 -7.30 9.25 10.23
C GLU A 2 -7.75 8.71 8.87
N ASN A 3 -7.24 7.54 8.44
CA ASN A 3 -7.51 7.03 7.10
C ASN A 3 -8.84 6.25 6.99
N VAL A 4 -9.40 5.79 8.12
CA VAL A 4 -10.59 4.92 8.14
C VAL A 4 -11.87 5.65 7.66
N PRO A 5 -12.17 6.89 8.10
CA PRO A 5 -13.33 7.61 7.61
C PRO A 5 -13.33 7.78 6.08
N SER A 6 -12.17 8.05 5.49
CA SER A 6 -12.01 8.20 4.04
C SER A 6 -12.27 6.90 3.29
N ILE A 7 -11.81 5.75 3.80
CA ILE A 7 -12.06 4.44 3.20
C ILE A 7 -13.56 4.13 3.19
N LEU A 8 -14.26 4.40 4.29
CA LEU A 8 -15.70 4.20 4.40
C LEU A 8 -16.47 5.12 3.45
N ALA A 9 -16.10 6.41 3.39
CA ALA A 9 -16.76 7.39 2.53
C ALA A 9 -16.65 7.04 1.03
N HIS A 10 -15.55 6.41 0.60
CA HIS A 10 -15.33 6.03 -0.79
C HIS A 10 -15.66 4.56 -1.10
N GLY A 11 -16.20 3.82 -0.13
CA GLY A 11 -16.68 2.45 -0.31
C GLY A 11 -15.61 1.40 -0.58
N GLY A 12 -14.34 1.67 -0.27
CA GLY A 12 -13.27 0.72 -0.51
C GLY A 12 -11.85 1.26 -0.40
N LEU A 13 -10.88 0.37 -0.60
CA LEU A 13 -9.46 0.69 -0.61
C LEU A 13 -8.99 0.99 -2.04
N TRP A 14 -8.31 2.12 -2.21
CA TRP A 14 -7.80 2.57 -3.51
C TRP A 14 -6.30 2.27 -3.66
N SER A 15 -5.89 1.94 -4.90
CA SER A 15 -4.47 1.79 -5.24
C SER A 15 -3.72 3.13 -5.09
N ASP A 16 -2.39 3.10 -5.00
CA ASP A 16 -1.60 4.34 -4.91
C ASP A 16 -1.83 5.22 -6.15
N SER A 17 -1.97 4.65 -7.35
CA SER A 17 -2.26 5.42 -8.58
C SER A 17 -3.63 6.10 -8.53
N GLN A 18 -4.67 5.39 -8.11
CA GLN A 18 -6.02 5.95 -8.02
C GLN A 18 -6.15 6.96 -6.89
N ARG A 19 -5.42 6.80 -5.78
CA ARG A 19 -5.34 7.82 -4.73
C ARG A 19 -4.74 9.12 -5.23
N ILE A 20 -3.65 9.06 -5.99
CA ILE A 20 -3.02 10.25 -6.57
C ILE A 20 -3.98 10.92 -7.56
N ALA A 21 -4.60 10.14 -8.44
CA ALA A 21 -5.56 10.65 -9.42
C ALA A 21 -6.80 11.31 -8.75
N LYS A 22 -7.27 10.76 -7.63
CA LYS A 22 -8.41 11.29 -6.85
C LYS A 22 -8.00 12.32 -5.79
N ASN A 23 -6.72 12.66 -5.70
CA ASN A 23 -6.14 13.57 -4.71
C ASN A 23 -6.54 13.24 -3.25
N LEU A 24 -6.60 11.94 -2.90
CA LEU A 24 -7.04 11.49 -1.58
C LEU A 24 -5.94 11.71 -0.53
N LEU A 25 -6.20 12.64 0.39
CA LEU A 25 -5.34 12.89 1.55
C LEU A 25 -5.40 11.73 2.53
N THR A 26 -4.23 11.21 2.87
CA THR A 26 -4.10 10.07 3.76
C THR A 26 -2.71 10.11 4.39
N THR A 27 -2.64 9.74 5.66
CA THR A 27 -1.39 9.63 6.42
C THR A 27 -0.53 8.53 5.82
N ASN A 28 0.56 8.91 5.16
CA ASN A 28 1.47 7.99 4.47
C ASN A 28 2.60 7.56 5.41
N ILE A 29 2.50 6.32 5.90
CA ILE A 29 3.50 5.70 6.77
C ILE A 29 4.51 4.83 6.00
N GLY A 30 4.37 4.77 4.67
CA GLY A 30 5.21 3.97 3.80
C GLY A 30 6.37 4.75 3.23
N TYR A 31 7.45 4.05 2.92
CA TYR A 31 8.61 4.63 2.25
C TYR A 31 8.22 5.19 0.88
N SER A 32 8.37 6.51 0.73
CA SER A 32 8.00 7.24 -0.49
C SER A 32 8.69 6.67 -1.73
N HIS A 33 9.98 6.35 -1.64
CA HIS A 33 10.76 5.79 -2.74
C HIS A 33 10.27 4.40 -3.18
N ILE A 34 9.82 3.55 -2.25
CA ILE A 34 9.25 2.23 -2.58
C ILE A 34 7.92 2.40 -3.32
N LYS A 35 7.05 3.30 -2.83
CA LYS A 35 5.77 3.61 -3.50
C LYS A 35 5.97 4.19 -4.90
N GLN A 36 6.91 5.12 -5.07
CA GLN A 36 7.27 5.66 -6.39
C GLN A 36 7.79 4.58 -7.34
N ARG A 37 8.63 3.65 -6.85
CA ARG A 37 9.09 2.52 -7.66
C ARG A 37 7.92 1.65 -8.10
N ARG A 38 6.97 1.36 -7.20
CA ARG A 38 5.76 0.57 -7.52
C ARG A 38 4.88 1.26 -8.57
N LEU A 39 4.71 2.57 -8.50
CA LEU A 39 3.96 3.36 -9.50
C LEU A 39 4.56 3.30 -10.91
N ASN A 40 5.84 2.96 -11.04
CA ASN A 40 6.55 2.88 -12.33
C ASN A 40 6.92 1.44 -12.74
N ARG A 41 6.73 0.45 -11.86
CA ARG A 41 7.09 -0.95 -12.13
C ARG A 41 6.00 -1.61 -12.99
N PRO A 42 6.29 -2.02 -14.24
CA PRO A 42 5.33 -2.77 -15.05
C PRO A 42 5.11 -4.16 -14.47
N VAL A 43 3.85 -4.61 -14.50
CA VAL A 43 3.45 -5.98 -14.14
C VAL A 43 3.31 -6.76 -15.44
N THR A 44 4.13 -7.81 -15.60
CA THR A 44 4.15 -8.67 -16.80
C THR A 44 3.20 -9.86 -16.70
N ALA A 45 2.49 -10.00 -15.58
CA ALA A 45 1.59 -11.12 -15.29
C ALA A 45 0.12 -10.65 -15.21
N GLY A 46 -0.82 -11.54 -15.52
CA GLY A 46 -2.25 -11.27 -15.44
C GLY A 46 -2.68 -10.12 -16.37
N SER A 47 -3.45 -9.16 -15.85
CA SER A 47 -4.06 -8.08 -16.65
C SER A 47 -3.13 -6.91 -17.01
N GLY A 48 -1.81 -7.05 -16.79
CA GLY A 48 -0.81 -6.04 -17.11
C GLY A 48 -0.84 -4.81 -16.19
N GLY A 49 -0.46 -3.65 -16.70
CA GLY A 49 -0.45 -2.38 -15.95
C GLY A 49 0.79 -2.18 -15.08
N ARG A 50 0.72 -1.24 -14.12
CA ARG A 50 1.82 -0.96 -13.20
C ARG A 50 1.48 -1.43 -11.79
N LEU A 51 2.49 -1.75 -10.99
CA LEU A 51 2.30 -2.29 -9.64
C LEU A 51 1.58 -1.30 -8.70
N GLY A 52 1.60 0.00 -9.02
CA GLY A 52 0.84 1.04 -8.34
C GLY A 52 -0.67 1.07 -8.66
N ASP A 53 -1.13 0.31 -9.66
CA ASP A 53 -2.55 0.15 -10.03
C ASP A 53 -3.27 -0.93 -9.22
N TYR A 54 -2.51 -1.66 -8.40
CA TYR A 54 -2.99 -2.76 -7.59
C TYR A 54 -3.00 -2.38 -6.12
N VAL A 55 -4.02 -2.86 -5.41
CA VAL A 55 -4.10 -2.73 -3.95
C VAL A 55 -3.28 -3.88 -3.33
N PRO A 56 -2.30 -3.59 -2.45
CA PRO A 56 -1.49 -4.64 -1.83
C PRO A 56 -2.31 -5.50 -0.86
N PHE A 57 -2.18 -6.82 -0.98
CA PHE A 57 -2.76 -7.79 -0.05
C PHE A 57 -1.64 -8.66 0.54
N ASN A 58 -1.59 -8.79 1.87
CA ASN A 58 -0.58 -9.60 2.53
C ASN A 58 -1.29 -10.78 3.20
N PHE A 59 -0.73 -11.99 3.05
CA PHE A 59 -1.23 -13.17 3.78
C PHE A 59 -0.69 -13.23 5.21
N CYS A 60 0.32 -12.41 5.51
CA CYS A 60 0.90 -12.28 6.84
C CYS A 60 0.25 -11.13 7.63
N PRO A 61 0.26 -11.20 8.98
CA PRO A 61 -0.40 -10.23 9.86
C PRO A 61 0.16 -8.80 9.77
N ARG A 62 1.35 -8.63 9.18
CA ARG A 62 1.92 -7.31 8.86
C ARG A 62 2.51 -7.31 7.47
N SER A 63 2.33 -6.20 6.76
CA SER A 63 3.05 -5.99 5.49
C SER A 63 4.56 -5.91 5.74
N VAL A 64 5.35 -6.28 4.73
CA VAL A 64 6.82 -6.12 4.77
C VAL A 64 7.21 -4.69 5.14
N MET A 65 6.48 -3.70 4.64
CA MET A 65 6.73 -2.30 4.95
C MET A 65 6.52 -1.99 6.45
N LEU A 66 5.47 -2.54 7.07
CA LEU A 66 5.23 -2.40 8.51
C LEU A 66 6.25 -3.17 9.34
N LEU A 67 6.74 -4.32 8.86
CA LEU A 67 7.81 -5.07 9.51
C LEU A 67 9.12 -4.28 9.54
N VAL A 68 9.47 -3.61 8.44
CA VAL A 68 10.67 -2.76 8.37
C VAL A 68 10.54 -1.55 9.29
N VAL A 69 9.37 -0.90 9.31
CA VAL A 69 9.05 0.19 10.25
C VAL A 69 9.17 -0.28 11.71
N SER A 70 8.63 -1.47 12.04
CA SER A 70 8.66 -2.02 13.41
C SER A 70 10.03 -2.53 13.84
N ARG A 71 10.97 -2.75 12.91
CA ARG A 71 12.37 -3.08 13.19
C ARG A 71 13.25 -1.85 13.36
N GLY A 72 12.69 -0.66 13.20
CA GLY A 72 13.37 0.59 13.45
C GLY A 72 14.41 0.96 12.42
N HIS A 73 14.13 0.74 11.14
CA HIS A 73 15.02 1.17 10.08
C HIS A 73 15.11 2.70 10.01
N GLN A 74 16.33 3.25 9.86
CA GLN A 74 16.62 4.67 10.00
C GLN A 74 15.83 5.56 9.04
N ASP A 75 15.47 5.04 7.87
CA ASP A 75 14.69 5.76 6.85
C ASP A 75 13.17 5.69 7.08
N SER A 76 12.71 5.10 8.20
CA SER A 76 11.28 4.91 8.45
C SER A 76 10.56 6.26 8.65
N PRO A 77 9.46 6.53 7.92
CA PRO A 77 8.69 7.75 8.09
C PRO A 77 8.13 7.97 9.50
N LEU A 78 8.10 6.92 10.33
CA LEU A 78 7.52 6.94 11.68
C LEU A 78 8.57 7.00 12.80
N GLY A 79 9.87 7.04 12.48
CA GLY A 79 10.94 6.91 13.46
C GLY A 79 11.00 5.49 14.04
N GLY A 80 12.20 4.94 14.18
CA GLY A 80 12.33 3.51 14.47
C GLY A 80 11.75 3.11 15.82
N ARG A 81 10.74 2.22 15.82
CA ARG A 81 10.15 1.67 17.06
C ARG A 81 10.17 0.15 17.03
N THR A 82 11.15 -0.41 17.72
CA THR A 82 11.42 -1.85 17.87
C THR A 82 10.30 -2.56 18.60
N ARG A 83 9.57 -3.47 17.93
CA ARG A 83 8.91 -4.62 18.59
C ARG A 83 8.98 -5.85 17.68
N SER A 84 9.68 -6.87 18.17
CA SER A 84 9.98 -8.14 17.52
C SER A 84 8.73 -8.99 17.29
N LEU A 85 8.43 -9.39 16.05
CA LEU A 85 7.56 -10.52 15.73
C LEU A 85 8.02 -11.19 14.42
N GLU A 86 8.18 -12.52 14.47
CA GLU A 86 8.55 -13.43 13.38
C GLU A 86 7.36 -13.70 12.43
N GLY A 87 7.63 -14.06 11.18
CA GLY A 87 6.60 -14.64 10.30
C GLY A 87 6.82 -14.46 8.79
N ASP A 88 6.75 -15.60 8.10
CA ASP A 88 7.02 -15.95 6.71
C ASP A 88 6.32 -15.08 5.62
N VAL A 89 6.93 -14.98 4.43
CA VAL A 89 6.58 -14.00 3.37
C VAL A 89 5.74 -14.63 2.25
N GLY A 90 4.45 -14.28 2.21
CA GLY A 90 3.57 -14.47 1.06
C GLY A 90 2.72 -13.23 0.80
N ALA A 91 2.78 -12.66 -0.41
CA ALA A 91 2.02 -11.47 -0.81
C ALA A 91 1.24 -11.72 -2.11
N ALA A 92 -0.03 -11.30 -2.16
CA ALA A 92 -0.88 -11.30 -3.35
C ALA A 92 -1.37 -9.88 -3.68
N ALA A 93 -1.88 -9.64 -4.88
CA ALA A 93 -2.35 -8.33 -5.29
C ALA A 93 -3.62 -8.45 -6.13
N THR A 94 -4.64 -7.65 -5.82
CA THR A 94 -5.90 -7.59 -6.57
C THR A 94 -6.01 -6.23 -7.26
N ARG A 95 -6.47 -6.22 -8.52
CA ARG A 95 -6.59 -4.99 -9.34
C ARG A 95 -7.72 -4.12 -8.79
N ALA A 96 -7.47 -2.82 -8.65
CA ALA A 96 -8.51 -1.87 -8.25
C ALA A 96 -9.55 -1.76 -9.36
N SER A 97 -10.77 -2.25 -9.11
CA SER A 97 -11.86 -2.20 -10.08
C SER A 97 -12.41 -0.78 -10.17
N SER A 98 -12.28 -0.16 -11.35
CA SER A 98 -12.90 1.12 -11.66
C SER A 98 -14.40 0.92 -11.86
N ARG A 99 -15.19 1.06 -10.80
CA ARG A 99 -16.65 1.14 -10.94
C ARG A 99 -17.00 2.58 -11.34
N SER A 100 -17.32 2.78 -12.60
CA SER A 100 -17.94 4.01 -13.11
C SER A 100 -19.36 4.15 -12.53
N PRO A 101 -19.76 5.31 -12.00
CA PRO A 101 -21.17 5.57 -11.76
C PRO A 101 -21.85 5.87 -13.11
N SER A 102 -22.97 5.20 -13.35
CA SER A 102 -23.96 5.43 -14.42
C SER A 102 -24.75 6.71 -14.18
#